data_AF-A0A3C0WYV1-F1
#
_entry.id   AF-A0A3C0WYV1-F1
#
_cell.length_a   1.000
_cell.length_b   1.000
_cell.length_c   1.000
_cell.angle_alpha   90.00
_cell.angle_beta   90.00
_cell.angle_gamma   90.00
#
_symmetry.space_group_name_H-M   'P 1'
#
loop_
_entity.id
_entity.type
_entity.pdbx_description
1 polymer ?
#
loop_
_entity_poly.entity_id
_entity_poly.type
_entity_poly.pdbx_seq_one_letter_code
_entity_poly.pdbx_strand_id
1 'polypeptide(L)'
;MNNNDLSLINLSEIRFLTGNTGERENADAMMQEHGLLTDKGNPSVSGIAEQNEHYTPLLLNRLSYKLQFRENSFECIRNTYLKMYSEKDYTGMFLFTVLMYGLIGWRTPLNLNLMSSRKEMLKIFFGEFVRTLEDFKPKRSARYGEKEE
;
A
#
# COMPACT_ATOMS: atom_id res chain seq x y z
N MET A 1 -1.47 -13.84 32.35
CA MET A 1 -1.54 -13.86 30.87
C MET A 1 -0.81 -12.62 30.38
N ASN A 2 0.36 -12.76 29.75
CA ASN A 2 0.93 -11.65 29.00
C ASN A 2 0.11 -11.54 27.73
N ASN A 3 -0.68 -10.46 27.59
CA ASN A 3 -1.19 -10.04 26.29
C ASN A 3 0.01 -9.55 25.47
N ASN A 4 0.79 -10.49 24.95
CA ASN A 4 1.56 -10.26 23.73
C ASN A 4 0.56 -10.32 22.57
N ASP A 5 -0.41 -9.39 22.56
CA ASP A 5 -1.27 -9.19 21.39
C ASP A 5 -0.31 -8.86 20.25
N LEU A 6 -0.03 -9.88 19.42
CA LEU A 6 0.80 -9.79 18.23
C LEU A 6 0.09 -8.81 17.29
N SER A 7 0.38 -7.52 17.46
CA SER A 7 -0.11 -6.51 16.54
C SER A 7 0.45 -6.84 15.16
N LEU A 8 -0.44 -7.09 14.21
CA LEU A 8 -0.08 -7.37 12.82
C LEU A 8 0.61 -6.18 12.14
N ILE A 9 0.49 -4.99 12.74
CA ILE A 9 1.14 -3.75 12.32
C ILE A 9 2.01 -3.25 13.46
N ASN A 10 3.26 -2.90 13.17
CA ASN A 10 4.18 -2.34 14.16
C ASN A 10 4.88 -1.10 13.60
N LEU A 11 5.57 -0.36 14.47
CA LEU A 11 6.22 0.91 14.10
C LEU A 11 7.20 0.76 12.93
N SER A 12 7.80 -0.43 12.76
CA SER A 12 8.72 -0.67 11.63
C SER A 12 8.04 -0.56 10.25
N GLU A 13 6.71 -0.74 10.17
CA GLU A 13 5.92 -0.59 8.93
C GLU A 13 5.84 0.86 8.44
N ILE A 14 6.08 1.83 9.33
CA ILE A 14 6.02 3.27 9.02
C ILE A 14 7.33 3.98 9.36
N ARG A 15 8.40 3.21 9.60
CA ARG A 15 9.70 3.71 10.08
C ARG A 15 10.21 4.88 9.24
N PHE A 16 10.21 4.73 7.92
CA PHE A 16 10.79 5.74 7.03
C PHE A 16 9.89 6.97 6.83
N LEU A 17 8.59 6.84 7.11
CA LEU A 17 7.66 7.96 7.15
C LEU A 17 7.88 8.83 8.40
N THR A 18 8.03 8.18 9.56
CA THR A 18 8.13 8.85 10.87
C THR A 18 9.57 9.14 11.29
N GLY A 19 10.55 8.63 10.54
CA GLY A 19 11.94 8.62 10.93
C GLY A 19 12.62 9.99 10.92
N ASN A 20 13.67 10.11 11.73
CA ASN A 20 14.48 11.33 11.81
C ASN A 20 15.41 11.47 10.58
N THR A 21 16.18 12.55 10.50
CA THR A 21 17.06 12.84 9.37
C THR A 21 18.06 11.72 9.07
N GLY A 22 18.63 11.05 10.09
CA GLY A 22 19.55 9.94 9.90
C GLY A 22 18.87 8.69 9.32
N GLU A 23 17.60 8.45 9.64
CA GLU A 23 16.82 7.38 9.02
C GLU A 23 16.45 7.67 7.56
N ARG A 24 16.37 8.94 7.18
CA ARG A 24 16.16 9.37 5.78
C ARG A 24 17.41 9.20 4.93
N GLU A 25 18.59 9.54 5.45
CA GLU A 25 19.86 9.31 4.74
C GLU A 25 20.08 7.81 4.48
N ASN A 26 19.75 6.96 5.46
CA ASN A 26 19.76 5.51 5.28
C ASN A 26 18.73 5.06 4.22
N ALA A 27 17.53 5.64 4.23
CA ALA A 27 16.50 5.32 3.23
C ALA A 27 16.97 5.64 1.81
N ASP A 28 17.67 6.76 1.59
CA ASP A 28 18.15 7.16 0.27
C ASP A 28 19.17 6.18 -0.31
N ALA A 29 20.13 5.75 0.52
CA ALA A 29 21.10 4.72 0.12
C ALA A 29 20.40 3.41 -0.26
N MET A 30 19.46 2.95 0.58
CA MET A 30 18.67 1.74 0.31
C MET A 30 17.81 1.90 -0.95
N MET A 31 17.20 3.05 -1.18
CA MET A 31 16.38 3.30 -2.37
C MET A 31 17.21 3.29 -3.65
N GLN A 32 18.45 3.76 -3.62
CA GLN A 32 19.36 3.68 -4.76
C GLN A 32 19.75 2.22 -5.05
N GLU A 33 20.12 1.45 -4.01
CA GLU A 33 20.44 0.02 -4.14
C GLU A 33 19.26 -0.79 -4.71
N HIS A 34 18.04 -0.43 -4.32
CA HIS A 34 16.81 -1.08 -4.76
C HIS A 34 16.27 -0.55 -6.11
N GLY A 35 17.00 0.33 -6.81
CA GLY A 35 16.59 0.87 -8.12
C GLY A 35 15.41 1.84 -8.09
N LEU A 36 15.02 2.33 -6.91
CA LEU A 36 13.96 3.32 -6.71
C LEU A 36 14.46 4.75 -6.95
N LEU A 37 15.78 4.96 -6.87
CA LEU A 37 16.44 6.20 -7.26
C LEU A 37 17.36 5.96 -8.46
N THR A 38 17.48 6.99 -9.29
CA THR A 38 18.52 7.11 -10.31
C THR A 38 19.87 7.43 -9.67
N ASP A 39 20.98 7.30 -10.42
CA ASP A 39 22.33 7.68 -9.97
C ASP A 39 22.44 9.14 -9.50
N LYS A 40 21.52 10.00 -9.96
CA LYS A 40 21.45 11.41 -9.59
C LYS A 40 20.58 11.68 -8.35
N GLY A 41 20.06 10.63 -7.70
CA GLY A 41 19.19 10.74 -6.52
C GLY A 41 17.75 11.18 -6.81
N ASN A 42 17.34 11.21 -8.09
CA ASN A 42 15.95 11.46 -8.48
C ASN A 42 15.13 10.17 -8.48
N PRO A 43 13.81 10.20 -8.20
CA PRO A 43 12.94 9.03 -8.31
C PRO A 43 13.03 8.33 -9.67
N SER A 44 13.22 7.02 -9.65
CA SER A 44 13.20 6.15 -10.83
C SER A 44 11.74 5.80 -11.16
N VAL A 45 11.17 6.46 -12.17
CA VAL A 45 9.77 6.21 -12.58
C VAL A 45 9.56 4.74 -12.98
N SER A 46 10.50 4.16 -13.75
CA SER A 46 10.44 2.77 -14.16
C SER A 46 10.60 1.81 -12.99
N GLY A 47 11.54 2.07 -12.08
CA GLY A 47 11.75 1.21 -10.90
C GLY A 47 10.54 1.23 -9.96
N ILE A 48 9.91 2.40 -9.77
CA ILE A 48 8.69 2.53 -8.98
C ILE A 48 7.49 1.86 -9.66
N ALA A 49 7.37 1.97 -10.98
CA ALA A 49 6.32 1.30 -11.75
C ALA A 49 6.43 -0.23 -11.64
N GLU A 50 7.64 -0.78 -11.73
CA GLU A 50 7.89 -2.22 -11.55
C GLU A 50 7.44 -2.70 -10.15
N GLN A 51 7.69 -1.91 -9.09
CA GLN A 51 7.17 -2.23 -7.76
C GLN A 51 5.63 -2.24 -7.74
N ASN A 52 4.99 -1.31 -8.45
CA ASN A 52 3.55 -1.24 -8.50
C ASN A 52 2.94 -2.45 -9.22
N GLU A 53 3.48 -2.79 -10.40
CA GLU A 53 3.08 -3.95 -11.20
C GLU A 53 3.18 -5.25 -10.41
N HIS A 54 4.20 -5.36 -9.55
CA HIS A 54 4.38 -6.52 -8.69
C HIS A 54 3.43 -6.53 -7.48
N TYR A 55 3.37 -5.43 -6.70
CA TYR A 55 2.69 -5.44 -5.41
C TYR A 55 1.19 -5.16 -5.48
N THR A 56 0.76 -4.23 -6.34
CA THR A 56 -0.64 -3.78 -6.37
C THR A 56 -1.60 -4.91 -6.73
N PRO A 57 -1.39 -5.69 -7.81
CA PRO A 57 -2.31 -6.77 -8.15
C PRO A 57 -2.37 -7.85 -7.06
N LEU A 58 -1.25 -8.17 -6.42
CA LEU A 58 -1.19 -9.14 -5.33
C LEU A 58 -2.01 -8.69 -4.12
N LEU A 59 -1.84 -7.42 -3.72
CA LEU A 59 -2.58 -6.82 -2.61
C LEU A 59 -4.08 -6.82 -2.90
N LEU A 60 -4.50 -6.31 -4.08
CA LEU A 60 -5.92 -6.20 -4.43
C LEU A 60 -6.60 -7.56 -4.53
N ASN A 61 -5.94 -8.56 -5.12
CA ASN A 61 -6.46 -9.93 -5.18
C ASN A 61 -6.63 -10.54 -3.79
N ARG A 62 -5.64 -10.38 -2.90
CA ARG A 62 -5.70 -10.92 -1.54
C ARG A 62 -6.76 -10.22 -0.69
N LEU A 63 -6.86 -8.90 -0.81
CA LEU A 63 -7.92 -8.10 -0.16
C LEU A 63 -9.29 -8.55 -0.64
N SER A 64 -9.50 -8.59 -1.96
CA SER A 64 -10.77 -9.02 -2.55
C SER A 64 -11.18 -10.41 -2.06
N TYR A 65 -10.25 -11.37 -2.00
CA TYR A 65 -10.53 -12.70 -1.45
C TYR A 65 -10.89 -12.66 0.03
N LYS A 66 -10.13 -11.91 0.86
CA LYS A 66 -10.40 -11.80 2.30
C LYS A 66 -11.75 -11.14 2.61
N LEU A 67 -12.22 -10.32 1.69
CA LEU A 67 -13.42 -9.50 1.82
C LEU A 67 -14.64 -10.05 1.07
N GLN A 68 -14.51 -11.16 0.34
CA GLN A 68 -15.57 -11.70 -0.52
C GLN A 68 -16.88 -12.01 0.23
N PHE A 69 -16.83 -12.31 1.52
CA PHE A 69 -18.02 -12.59 2.34
C PHE A 69 -18.53 -11.38 3.13
N ARG A 70 -17.93 -10.20 2.92
CA ARG A 70 -18.34 -8.95 3.57
C ARG A 70 -19.03 -8.04 2.58
N GLU A 71 -20.25 -7.66 2.89
CA GLU A 71 -21.06 -6.75 2.09
C GLU A 71 -20.35 -5.40 1.86
N ASN A 72 -20.37 -4.92 0.61
CA ASN A 72 -19.83 -3.62 0.14
C ASN A 72 -18.37 -3.31 0.54
N SER A 73 -17.62 -4.30 1.00
CA SER A 73 -16.37 -4.05 1.72
C SER A 73 -15.23 -3.62 0.80
N PHE A 74 -15.05 -4.28 -0.35
CA PHE A 74 -14.01 -3.89 -1.31
C PHE A 74 -14.31 -2.52 -1.95
N GLU A 75 -15.58 -2.22 -2.23
CA GLU A 75 -15.99 -0.94 -2.81
C GLU A 75 -15.71 0.24 -1.86
N CYS A 76 -15.98 0.09 -0.56
CA CYS A 76 -15.62 1.09 0.44
C CYS A 76 -14.11 1.37 0.48
N ILE A 77 -13.28 0.32 0.38
CA ILE A 77 -11.81 0.47 0.33
C ILE A 77 -11.39 1.18 -0.95
N ARG A 78 -11.93 0.77 -2.11
CA ARG A 78 -11.67 1.40 -3.41
C ARG A 78 -12.01 2.89 -3.37
N ASN A 79 -13.22 3.24 -2.92
CA ASN A 79 -13.68 4.63 -2.86
C ASN A 79 -12.83 5.47 -1.90
N THR A 80 -12.35 4.87 -0.81
CA THR A 80 -11.44 5.54 0.14
C THR A 80 -10.11 5.89 -0.54
N TYR A 81 -9.50 4.97 -1.29
CA TYR A 81 -8.30 5.26 -2.07
C TYR A 81 -8.52 6.34 -3.13
N LEU A 82 -9.61 6.26 -3.90
CA LEU A 82 -9.93 7.24 -4.94
C LEU A 82 -10.15 8.64 -4.35
N LYS A 83 -10.79 8.73 -3.18
CA LYS A 83 -10.96 9.99 -2.45
C LYS A 83 -9.62 10.58 -2.00
N MET A 84 -8.77 9.80 -1.33
CA MET A 84 -7.46 10.29 -0.88
C MET A 84 -6.58 10.72 -2.07
N TYR A 85 -6.67 10.00 -3.19
CA TYR A 85 -5.93 10.35 -4.41
C TYR A 85 -6.38 11.68 -5.01
N SER A 86 -7.69 11.94 -5.07
CA SER A 86 -8.22 13.22 -5.58
C SER A 86 -7.82 14.41 -4.70
N GLU A 87 -7.69 14.18 -3.39
CA GLU A 87 -7.20 15.14 -2.41
C GLU A 87 -5.65 15.25 -2.38
N LYS A 88 -4.93 14.44 -3.18
CA LYS A 88 -3.45 14.34 -3.21
C LYS A 88 -2.84 13.97 -1.85
N ASP A 89 -3.57 13.22 -1.03
CA ASP A 89 -3.13 12.72 0.27
C ASP A 89 -2.37 11.39 0.14
N TYR A 90 -1.20 11.45 -0.48
CA TYR A 90 -0.37 10.25 -0.72
C TYR A 90 0.17 9.63 0.57
N THR A 91 0.35 10.43 1.63
CA THR A 91 0.77 9.93 2.94
C THR A 91 -0.37 9.15 3.60
N GLY A 92 -1.60 9.67 3.56
CA GLY A 92 -2.79 8.95 4.01
C GLY A 92 -3.00 7.66 3.24
N MET A 93 -2.80 7.67 1.91
CA MET A 93 -2.85 6.46 1.09
C MET A 93 -1.81 5.41 1.52
N PHE A 94 -0.57 5.83 1.84
CA PHE A 94 0.45 4.93 2.35
C PHE A 94 0.03 4.30 3.70
N LEU A 95 -0.39 5.11 4.67
CA LEU A 95 -0.84 4.62 5.97
C LEU A 95 -2.03 3.66 5.85
N PHE A 96 -3.00 3.99 4.98
CA PHE A 96 -4.12 3.11 4.71
C PHE A 96 -3.68 1.79 4.05
N THR A 97 -2.67 1.85 3.18
CA THR A 97 -2.07 0.65 2.58
C THR A 97 -1.36 -0.23 3.60
N VAL A 98 -0.64 0.35 4.55
CA VAL A 98 -0.07 -0.38 5.70
C VAL A 98 -1.18 -1.09 6.49
N LEU A 99 -2.30 -0.41 6.74
CA LEU A 99 -3.48 -1.02 7.36
C LEU A 99 -4.03 -2.19 6.54
N MET A 100 -4.07 -2.06 5.21
CA MET A 100 -4.54 -3.13 4.31
C MET A 100 -3.61 -4.35 4.31
N TYR A 101 -2.29 -4.15 4.31
CA TYR A 101 -1.32 -5.23 4.47
C TYR A 101 -1.51 -5.96 5.81
N GLY A 102 -1.63 -5.21 6.91
CA GLY A 102 -1.93 -5.79 8.23
C GLY A 102 -3.27 -6.54 8.25
N LEU A 103 -4.30 -5.99 7.61
CA LEU A 103 -5.61 -6.62 7.49
C LEU A 103 -5.51 -7.98 6.81
N ILE A 104 -4.67 -8.16 5.78
CA ILE A 104 -4.48 -9.45 5.11
C ILE A 104 -3.43 -10.36 5.78
N GLY A 105 -2.81 -9.90 6.87
CA GLY A 105 -1.79 -10.63 7.63
C GLY A 105 -0.42 -10.62 6.97
N TRP A 106 -0.13 -9.61 6.15
CA TRP A 106 1.15 -9.43 5.45
C TRP A 106 1.90 -8.21 6.01
N ARG A 107 3.22 -8.22 5.83
CA ARG A 107 4.08 -7.06 6.09
C ARG A 107 4.04 -6.11 4.91
N THR A 108 4.19 -4.81 5.14
CA THR A 108 4.34 -3.84 4.04
C THR A 108 5.67 -4.12 3.34
N PRO A 109 5.69 -4.18 1.99
CA PRO A 109 6.93 -4.37 1.27
C PRO A 109 7.95 -3.30 1.61
N LEU A 110 9.22 -3.70 1.79
CA LEU A 110 10.30 -2.79 2.15
C LEU A 110 10.39 -1.61 1.18
N ASN A 111 10.28 -1.87 -0.13
CA ASN A 111 10.35 -0.83 -1.16
C ASN A 111 9.22 0.21 -1.02
N LEU A 112 8.00 -0.24 -0.69
CA LEU A 112 6.88 0.68 -0.43
C LEU A 112 7.09 1.50 0.85
N ASN A 113 7.64 0.87 1.90
CA ASN A 113 7.99 1.56 3.14
C ASN A 113 9.11 2.58 2.90
N LEU A 114 10.17 2.24 2.15
CA LEU A 114 11.24 3.17 1.78
C LEU A 114 10.71 4.39 1.04
N MET A 115 9.82 4.20 0.05
CA MET A 115 9.19 5.28 -0.70
C MET A 115 8.40 6.26 0.18
N SER A 116 7.94 5.84 1.36
CA SER A 116 7.23 6.72 2.30
C SER A 116 8.08 7.86 2.86
N SER A 117 9.41 7.77 2.75
CA SER A 117 10.33 8.85 3.12
C SER A 117 10.20 10.09 2.23
N ARG A 118 9.68 9.95 1.00
CA ARG A 118 9.62 11.01 -0.02
C ARG A 118 8.24 11.09 -0.67
N LYS A 119 7.53 12.21 -0.46
CA LYS A 119 6.17 12.43 -1.01
C LYS A 119 6.09 12.24 -2.54
N GLU A 120 7.11 12.68 -3.28
CA GLU A 120 7.12 12.54 -4.74
C GLU A 120 7.16 11.07 -5.21
N MET A 121 7.77 10.17 -4.44
CA MET A 121 7.76 8.74 -4.75
C MET A 121 6.40 8.12 -4.52
N LEU A 122 5.77 8.45 -3.38
CA LEU A 122 4.39 8.03 -3.11
C LEU A 122 3.43 8.51 -4.19
N LYS A 123 3.60 9.73 -4.69
CA LYS A 123 2.80 10.27 -5.79
C LYS A 123 2.94 9.43 -7.07
N ILE A 124 4.16 9.05 -7.46
CA ILE A 124 4.40 8.20 -8.63
C ILE A 124 3.77 6.82 -8.43
N PHE A 125 4.07 6.17 -7.30
CA PHE A 125 3.55 4.85 -6.97
C PHE A 125 2.01 4.84 -6.94
N PHE A 126 1.39 5.81 -6.25
CA PHE A 126 -0.07 5.84 -6.15
C PHE A 126 -0.77 6.27 -7.44
N GLY A 127 -0.07 6.95 -8.35
CA GLY A 127 -0.57 7.16 -9.72
C GLY A 127 -0.80 5.84 -10.45
N GLU A 128 0.17 4.94 -10.43
CA GLU A 128 0.03 3.61 -11.05
C GLU A 128 -0.91 2.70 -10.24
N PHE A 129 -0.90 2.82 -8.91
CA PHE A 129 -1.80 2.08 -8.04
C PHE A 129 -3.27 2.38 -8.38
N VAL A 130 -3.62 3.65 -8.54
CA VAL A 130 -5.00 4.06 -8.84
C VAL A 130 -5.44 3.57 -10.21
N ARG A 131 -4.58 3.63 -11.23
CA ARG A 131 -4.88 3.03 -12.55
C ARG A 131 -5.22 1.55 -12.41
N THR A 132 -4.36 0.80 -11.73
CA THR A 132 -4.57 -0.63 -11.48
C THR A 132 -5.85 -0.88 -10.67
N LEU A 133 -6.14 -0.06 -9.66
CA LEU A 133 -7.33 -0.15 -8.82
C LEU A 133 -8.61 0.14 -9.60
N GLU A 134 -8.58 1.09 -10.54
CA GLU A 134 -9.72 1.46 -11.37
C GLU A 134 -10.11 0.33 -12.33
N ASP A 135 -9.12 -0.36 -12.90
CA ASP A 135 -9.31 -1.49 -13.81
C ASP A 135 -9.59 -2.82 -13.07
N PHE A 136 -9.32 -2.88 -11.77
CA PHE A 136 -9.45 -4.10 -10.98
C PHE A 136 -10.90 -4.53 -10.78
N LYS A 137 -11.18 -5.80 -11.09
CA LYS A 137 -12.50 -6.44 -10.90
C LYS A 137 -12.45 -7.37 -9.69
N PRO A 138 -13.06 -7.00 -8.54
CA PRO A 138 -13.05 -7.84 -7.35
C PRO A 138 -13.88 -9.12 -7.55
N LYS A 139 -13.53 -10.17 -6.80
CA LYS A 139 -14.40 -11.33 -6.61
C LYS A 139 -15.75 -10.87 -6.02
N ARG A 140 -16.83 -11.51 -6.49
CA ARG A 140 -18.21 -11.15 -6.15
C ARG A 140 -18.39 -11.13 -4.63
N SER A 141 -18.81 -10.00 -4.07
CA SER A 141 -19.13 -9.88 -2.65
C SER A 141 -20.48 -10.54 -2.38
N ALA A 142 -20.58 -11.31 -1.29
CA ALA A 142 -21.85 -11.81 -0.79
C ALA A 142 -22.82 -10.64 -0.56
N ARG A 143 -24.02 -10.71 -1.14
CA ARG A 143 -25.13 -9.79 -0.84
C ARG A 143 -25.84 -10.29 0.41
N TYR A 144 -26.21 -9.38 1.32
CA TYR A 144 -27.05 -9.75 2.46
C TYR A 144 -28.37 -10.33 1.94
N GLY A 145 -28.66 -11.60 2.25
CA GLY A 145 -29.94 -12.24 1.92
C GLY A 145 -29.97 -13.21 0.74
N GLU A 146 -28.85 -13.49 0.06
CA GLU A 146 -28.78 -14.69 -0.80
C GLU A 146 -28.67 -15.92 0.10
N LYS A 147 -29.84 -16.48 0.49
CA LYS A 147 -29.90 -17.87 0.91
C LYS A 147 -29.45 -18.70 -0.30
N GLU A 148 -28.42 -19.52 -0.11
CA GLU A 148 -28.15 -20.63 -1.03
C GLU A 148 -29.42 -21.50 -1.06
N GLU A 149 -30.10 -21.52 -2.21
CA GLU A 149 -31.09 -22.55 -2.54
C GLU A 149 -30.38 -23.85 -2.94
#